data_AF-A0A8S9TPL9-F1
#
_entry.id   AF-A0A8S9TPL9-F1
#
_cell.length_a   1.000
_cell.length_b   1.000
_cell.length_c   1.000
_cell.angle_alpha   90.00
_cell.angle_beta   90.00
_cell.angle_gamma   90.00
#
_symmetry.space_group_name_H-M   'P 1'
#
loop_
_entity.id
_entity.type
_entity.pdbx_description
1 polymer ?
#
loop_
_entity_poly.entity_id
_entity_poly.type
_entity_poly.pdbx_seq_one_letter_code
_entity_poly.pdbx_strand_id
1 'polypeptide(L)'
;MEAALRELRHECDAEVTTKIGEPLTDCRAVHGSRRAMTFSVEEGYAVLKEKLRLLVKDDSAVTWPADAGVYIKATVNARQSDYKRLPEDAEAFSQLLRKVWGRRKSPSQRLALFMYVNRVKKSNPIHRATAVRMAQASRNIAETLRSENREAPGPASLEYWATVQARQHDDAPVVQPNNETFRQLNYIDARARQHQHEVAAATSAANAETRRIHIMINGVLVPIDLNIQEVRAVLGLPGYDLRPPFRERAVRTVAVPEDAVDLDHADVEDDRADDFDEDIEEDGVDDDGRQAVV
;
A
#
# COMPACT_ATOMS: atom_id res chain seq x y z
N MET A 1 56.35 -30.96 -24.01
CA MET A 1 54.89 -30.85 -23.81
C MET A 1 54.61 -30.91 -22.30
N GLU A 2 55.22 -29.98 -21.56
CA GLU A 2 55.46 -30.13 -20.11
C GLU A 2 55.21 -28.78 -19.40
N ALA A 3 54.14 -28.09 -19.81
CA ALA A 3 53.81 -26.73 -19.37
C ALA A 3 52.34 -26.55 -18.97
N ALA A 4 51.66 -27.64 -18.56
CA ALA A 4 50.24 -27.61 -18.21
C ALA A 4 49.94 -28.15 -16.81
N LEU A 5 50.93 -28.19 -15.90
CA LEU A 5 50.81 -28.84 -14.58
C LEU A 5 50.97 -27.93 -13.35
N ARG A 6 51.10 -26.60 -13.48
CA ARG A 6 51.23 -25.66 -12.36
C ARG A 6 50.67 -24.31 -12.86
N GLU A 7 49.77 -23.58 -12.23
CA GLU A 7 49.42 -23.40 -10.83
C GLU A 7 47.90 -23.19 -10.74
N LEU A 8 47.29 -23.66 -9.65
CA LEU A 8 46.12 -22.92 -9.17
C LEU A 8 46.67 -21.52 -8.87
N ARG A 9 46.22 -20.48 -9.58
CA ARG A 9 46.51 -19.12 -9.11
C ARG A 9 46.12 -19.12 -7.63
N HIS A 10 47.06 -18.71 -6.78
CA HIS A 10 46.82 -18.59 -5.34
C HIS A 10 45.51 -17.85 -5.11
N GLU A 11 45.19 -16.90 -6.00
CA GLU A 11 43.95 -16.15 -6.07
C GLU A 11 42.90 -16.73 -7.03
N CYS A 12 41.66 -16.85 -6.54
CA CYS A 12 40.47 -17.26 -7.27
C CYS A 12 39.43 -16.13 -7.32
N ASP A 13 38.83 -15.93 -8.48
CA ASP A 13 37.70 -15.03 -8.66
C ASP A 13 36.37 -15.75 -8.40
N ALA A 14 35.53 -15.16 -7.57
CA ALA A 14 34.21 -15.65 -7.22
C ALA A 14 33.13 -14.59 -7.42
N GLU A 15 31.91 -15.08 -7.64
CA GLU A 15 30.67 -14.33 -7.57
C GLU A 15 29.86 -14.90 -6.40
N VAL A 16 29.58 -14.05 -5.42
CA VAL A 16 28.84 -14.40 -4.21
C VAL A 16 27.39 -14.01 -4.38
N THR A 17 26.51 -14.97 -4.13
CA THR A 17 25.06 -14.75 -4.05
C THR A 17 24.59 -14.97 -2.61
N THR A 18 24.00 -13.94 -2.01
CA THR A 18 23.39 -14.02 -0.68
C THR A 18 21.93 -14.43 -0.82
N LYS A 19 21.57 -15.62 -0.33
CA LYS A 19 20.20 -16.14 -0.36
C LYS A 19 19.53 -16.02 1.01
N ILE A 20 18.23 -15.86 1.00
CA ILE A 20 17.41 -15.79 2.22
C ILE A 20 16.70 -17.12 2.43
N GLY A 21 16.92 -17.75 3.57
CA GLY A 21 16.31 -19.03 3.94
C GLY A 21 17.34 -20.13 4.20
N GLU A 22 16.89 -21.38 4.14
CA GLU A 22 17.71 -22.54 4.50
C GLU A 22 18.59 -23.03 3.34
N PRO A 23 19.81 -23.50 3.64
CA PRO A 23 20.70 -24.04 2.62
C PRO A 23 20.12 -25.26 1.91
N LEU A 24 20.44 -25.42 0.63
CA LEU A 24 20.06 -26.58 -0.22
C LEU A 24 18.56 -26.77 -0.48
N THR A 25 17.69 -25.89 0.02
CA THR A 25 16.25 -25.85 -0.31
C THR A 25 15.98 -24.98 -1.55
N ASP A 26 14.76 -24.98 -2.12
CA ASP A 26 14.39 -24.11 -3.27
C ASP A 26 14.20 -22.62 -2.86
N CYS A 27 15.24 -22.03 -2.28
CA CYS A 27 15.27 -20.62 -1.91
C CYS A 27 15.46 -19.75 -3.14
N ARG A 28 14.39 -19.06 -3.56
CA ARG A 28 14.40 -18.10 -4.67
C ARG A 28 14.73 -16.68 -4.25
N ALA A 29 14.51 -16.35 -2.98
CA ALA A 29 14.78 -15.03 -2.45
C ALA A 29 16.28 -14.76 -2.35
N VAL A 30 16.73 -13.72 -3.05
CA VAL A 30 18.11 -13.20 -3.02
C VAL A 30 18.13 -11.90 -2.24
N HIS A 31 19.16 -11.71 -1.42
CA HIS A 31 19.40 -10.49 -0.67
C HIS A 31 20.46 -9.64 -1.40
N GLY A 32 20.05 -8.46 -1.86
CA GLY A 32 20.93 -7.55 -2.60
C GLY A 32 21.36 -8.06 -3.97
N SER A 33 22.39 -7.44 -4.54
CA SER A 33 23.02 -7.85 -5.80
C SER A 33 24.11 -8.90 -5.57
N ARG A 34 24.43 -9.66 -6.62
CA ARG A 34 25.59 -10.54 -6.61
C ARG A 34 26.86 -9.72 -6.52
N ARG A 35 27.81 -10.14 -5.69
CA ARG A 35 29.06 -9.43 -5.44
C ARG A 35 30.23 -10.22 -6.01
N ALA A 36 31.05 -9.58 -6.83
CA ALA A 36 32.32 -10.16 -7.24
C ALA A 36 33.34 -10.01 -6.10
N MET A 37 34.14 -11.05 -5.88
CA MET A 37 35.25 -11.00 -4.93
C MET A 37 36.40 -11.89 -5.40
N THR A 38 37.60 -11.57 -4.94
CA THR A 38 38.79 -12.40 -5.16
C THR A 38 39.30 -12.87 -3.79
N PHE A 39 39.74 -14.11 -3.69
CA PHE A 39 40.27 -14.68 -2.45
C PHE A 39 41.40 -15.66 -2.71
N SER A 40 42.30 -15.82 -1.74
CA SER A 40 43.39 -16.78 -1.83
C SER A 40 42.98 -18.14 -1.27
N VAL A 41 43.33 -19.23 -1.97
CA VAL A 41 43.03 -20.60 -1.53
C VAL A 41 43.93 -21.01 -0.36
N GLU A 42 45.14 -20.47 -0.27
CA GLU A 42 46.09 -20.76 0.81
C GLU A 42 45.70 -20.12 2.14
N GLU A 43 44.98 -18.99 2.10
CA GLU A 43 44.40 -18.37 3.29
C GLU A 43 43.33 -19.27 3.95
N GLY A 44 42.80 -20.24 3.20
CA GLY A 44 41.87 -21.25 3.69
C GLY A 44 40.43 -20.76 3.89
N TYR A 45 39.59 -21.69 4.33
CA TYR A 45 38.15 -21.47 4.48
C TYR A 45 37.80 -20.40 5.53
N ALA A 46 38.54 -20.35 6.64
CA ALA A 46 38.27 -19.41 7.74
C ALA A 46 38.36 -17.94 7.27
N VAL A 47 39.40 -17.61 6.50
CA VAL A 47 39.60 -16.25 5.97
C VAL A 47 38.53 -15.91 4.93
N LEU A 48 38.18 -16.85 4.05
CA LEU A 48 37.07 -16.66 3.12
C LEU A 48 35.74 -16.39 3.86
N LYS A 49 35.46 -17.17 4.92
CA LYS A 49 34.25 -17.02 5.74
C LYS A 49 34.19 -15.65 6.39
N GLU A 50 35.30 -15.14 6.95
CA GLU A 50 35.34 -13.79 7.53
C GLU A 50 35.18 -12.69 6.47
N LYS A 51 35.81 -12.82 5.30
CA LYS A 51 35.60 -11.88 4.17
C LYS A 51 34.12 -11.82 3.78
N LEU A 52 33.44 -12.96 3.71
CA LEU A 52 32.00 -13.04 3.44
C LEU A 52 31.16 -12.46 4.58
N ARG A 53 31.60 -12.63 5.83
CA ARG A 53 30.93 -12.06 7.02
C ARG A 53 30.93 -10.54 6.97
N LEU A 54 32.05 -9.94 6.55
CA LEU A 54 32.16 -8.49 6.38
C LEU A 54 31.19 -7.94 5.33
N LEU A 55 30.81 -8.72 4.31
CA LEU A 55 29.84 -8.27 3.29
C LEU A 55 28.43 -8.03 3.87
N VAL A 56 28.09 -8.69 4.99
CA VAL A 56 26.76 -8.66 5.61
C VAL A 56 26.78 -7.95 6.97
N LYS A 57 27.96 -7.60 7.50
CA LYS A 57 28.13 -7.07 8.85
C LYS A 57 27.33 -5.79 9.11
N ASP A 58 27.30 -4.88 8.14
CA ASP A 58 26.63 -3.59 8.28
C ASP A 58 25.13 -3.65 7.93
N ASP A 59 24.62 -4.82 7.55
CA ASP A 59 23.24 -4.98 7.12
C ASP A 59 22.32 -5.43 8.26
N SER A 60 21.66 -4.46 8.89
CA SER A 60 20.68 -4.69 9.96
C SER A 60 19.47 -5.54 9.55
N ALA A 61 19.23 -5.79 8.26
CA ALA A 61 18.07 -6.55 7.79
C ALA A 61 18.30 -8.07 7.81
N VAL A 62 19.55 -8.53 7.92
CA VAL A 62 19.91 -9.95 7.80
C VAL A 62 20.96 -10.36 8.81
N THR A 63 20.84 -11.59 9.31
CA THR A 63 21.83 -12.19 10.21
C THR A 63 22.41 -13.42 9.56
N TRP A 64 23.74 -13.57 9.66
CA TRP A 64 24.44 -14.77 9.25
C TRP A 64 24.98 -15.52 10.48
N PRO A 65 24.42 -16.69 10.83
CA PRO A 65 24.86 -17.48 11.99
C PRO A 65 26.33 -17.89 11.92
N ALA A 66 26.99 -18.05 13.08
CA ALA A 66 28.41 -18.41 13.14
C ALA A 66 28.69 -19.84 12.63
N ASP A 67 27.73 -20.75 12.75
CA ASP A 67 27.77 -22.14 12.28
C ASP A 67 27.36 -22.29 10.81
N ALA A 68 26.87 -21.21 10.18
CA ALA A 68 26.45 -21.24 8.79
C ALA A 68 27.62 -21.55 7.84
N GLY A 69 27.35 -22.43 6.88
CA GLY A 69 28.31 -22.84 5.86
C GLY A 69 28.24 -21.98 4.59
N VAL A 70 29.32 -22.01 3.82
CA VAL A 70 29.36 -21.46 2.46
C VAL A 70 29.23 -22.61 1.46
N TYR A 71 28.49 -22.39 0.39
CA TYR A 71 28.21 -23.41 -0.62
C TYR A 71 28.76 -23.00 -1.97
N ILE A 72 29.20 -23.98 -2.76
CA ILE A 72 29.71 -23.78 -4.11
C ILE A 72 28.91 -24.60 -5.12
N LYS A 73 28.60 -23.97 -6.26
CA LYS A 73 28.02 -24.66 -7.41
C LYS A 73 29.13 -25.34 -8.21
N ALA A 74 29.32 -26.65 -7.98
CA ALA A 74 30.44 -27.42 -8.54
C ALA A 74 30.31 -27.73 -10.05
N THR A 75 29.11 -27.64 -10.63
CA THR A 75 28.86 -27.84 -12.07
C THR A 75 27.85 -26.81 -12.58
N VAL A 76 27.94 -26.46 -13.87
CA VAL A 76 27.06 -25.43 -14.49
C VAL A 76 25.58 -25.75 -14.35
N ASN A 77 25.20 -27.03 -14.39
CA ASN A 77 23.81 -27.50 -14.34
C ASN A 77 23.39 -28.05 -12.96
N ALA A 78 24.22 -27.92 -11.92
CA ALA A 78 23.85 -28.36 -10.58
C ALA A 78 22.61 -27.62 -10.08
N ARG A 79 21.64 -28.39 -9.55
CA ARG A 79 20.50 -27.84 -8.80
C ARG A 79 20.98 -27.35 -7.45
N GLN A 80 20.19 -26.50 -6.80
CA GLN A 80 20.54 -25.93 -5.50
C GLN A 80 20.71 -27.00 -4.41
N SER A 81 19.94 -28.09 -4.49
CA SER A 81 20.08 -29.28 -3.64
C SER A 81 21.45 -29.96 -3.77
N ASP A 82 22.13 -29.78 -4.91
CA ASP A 82 23.37 -30.46 -5.25
C ASP A 82 24.60 -29.57 -5.02
N TYR A 83 24.40 -28.37 -4.46
CA TYR A 83 25.51 -27.49 -4.10
C TYR A 83 26.33 -28.12 -2.99
N LYS A 84 27.65 -27.96 -3.08
CA LYS A 84 28.56 -28.56 -2.10
C LYS A 84 28.89 -27.54 -1.03
N ARG A 85 28.74 -27.90 0.24
CA ARG A 85 29.28 -27.12 1.35
C ARG A 85 30.81 -27.12 1.23
N LEU A 86 31.43 -25.96 1.39
CA LEU A 86 32.88 -25.83 1.44
C LEU A 86 33.39 -26.51 2.73
N PRO A 87 34.36 -27.44 2.63
CA PRO A 87 34.98 -28.06 3.79
C PRO A 87 35.70 -27.02 4.65
N GLU A 88 35.67 -27.24 5.96
CA GLU A 88 36.41 -26.39 6.92
C GLU A 88 37.88 -26.82 7.01
N ASP A 89 38.17 -28.09 6.72
CA ASP A 89 39.52 -28.64 6.58
C ASP A 89 40.25 -28.05 5.36
N ALA A 90 41.48 -27.58 5.57
CA ALA A 90 42.25 -26.84 4.57
C ALA A 90 42.62 -27.67 3.34
N GLU A 91 42.94 -28.96 3.53
CA GLU A 91 43.31 -29.86 2.45
C GLU A 91 42.07 -30.21 1.61
N ALA A 92 40.98 -30.61 2.26
CA ALA A 92 39.72 -30.90 1.60
C ALA A 92 39.14 -29.67 0.87
N PHE A 93 39.27 -28.48 1.46
CA PHE A 93 38.89 -27.19 0.86
C PHE A 93 39.68 -26.93 -0.43
N SER A 94 41.02 -27.04 -0.36
CA SER A 94 41.92 -26.82 -1.48
C SER A 94 41.68 -27.82 -2.61
N GLN A 95 41.50 -29.10 -2.27
CA GLN A 95 41.18 -30.14 -3.26
C GLN A 95 39.85 -29.91 -3.95
N LEU A 96 38.80 -29.51 -3.21
CA LEU A 96 37.50 -29.21 -3.79
C LEU A 96 37.59 -28.01 -4.74
N LEU A 97 38.25 -26.93 -4.33
CA LEU A 97 38.40 -25.74 -5.16
C LEU A 97 39.23 -26.03 -6.41
N ARG A 98 40.35 -26.75 -6.30
CA ARG A 98 41.15 -27.19 -7.47
C ARG A 98 40.29 -27.98 -8.45
N LYS A 99 39.46 -28.90 -7.95
CA LYS A 99 38.57 -29.72 -8.78
C LYS A 99 37.49 -28.91 -9.48
N VAL A 100 36.90 -27.92 -8.82
CA VAL A 100 35.86 -27.05 -9.42
C VAL A 100 36.50 -26.05 -10.38
N TRP A 101 37.63 -25.45 -10.01
CA TRP A 101 38.36 -24.48 -10.81
C TRP A 101 38.93 -25.11 -12.09
N GLY A 102 39.47 -26.33 -12.02
CA GLY A 102 39.98 -27.06 -13.20
C GLY A 102 38.90 -27.43 -14.23
N ARG A 103 37.61 -27.30 -13.90
CA ARG A 103 36.48 -27.56 -14.81
C ARG A 103 36.00 -26.32 -15.55
N ARG A 104 36.64 -25.16 -15.35
CA ARG A 104 36.26 -23.91 -16.00
C ARG A 104 36.46 -24.04 -17.51
N LYS A 105 35.46 -23.57 -18.26
CA LYS A 105 35.51 -23.56 -19.72
C LYS A 105 36.09 -22.27 -20.29
N SER A 106 36.07 -21.18 -19.50
CA SER A 106 36.63 -19.89 -19.90
C SER A 106 37.48 -19.26 -18.79
N PRO A 107 38.51 -18.45 -19.15
CA PRO A 107 39.31 -17.69 -18.19
C PRO A 107 38.51 -16.64 -17.42
N SER A 108 37.37 -16.20 -17.96
CA SER A 108 36.46 -15.22 -17.35
C SER A 108 35.45 -15.82 -16.38
N GLN A 109 35.32 -17.16 -16.33
CA GLN A 109 34.30 -17.83 -15.52
C GLN A 109 34.62 -17.67 -14.02
N ARG A 110 33.76 -17.03 -13.23
CA ARG A 110 33.95 -16.94 -11.77
C ARG A 110 33.36 -18.14 -11.04
N LEU A 111 33.89 -18.46 -9.85
CA LEU A 111 33.29 -19.46 -8.97
C LEU A 111 31.98 -18.92 -8.40
N ALA A 112 30.89 -19.68 -8.52
CA ALA A 112 29.62 -19.28 -7.94
C ALA A 112 29.52 -19.76 -6.48
N LEU A 113 29.66 -18.82 -5.55
CA LEU A 113 29.54 -19.02 -4.10
C LEU A 113 28.16 -18.59 -3.62
N PHE A 114 27.62 -19.32 -2.66
CA PHE A 114 26.31 -19.09 -2.08
C PHE A 114 26.41 -19.08 -0.56
N MET A 115 25.89 -18.01 0.04
CA MET A 115 25.71 -17.91 1.48
C MET A 115 24.23 -17.75 1.79
N TYR A 116 23.80 -18.31 2.91
CA TYR A 116 22.40 -18.34 3.33
C TYR A 116 22.26 -17.53 4.61
N VAL A 117 21.41 -16.50 4.57
CA VAL A 117 21.18 -15.58 5.68
C VAL A 117 19.73 -15.64 6.13
N ASN A 118 19.52 -15.33 7.40
CA ASN A 118 18.19 -15.21 7.98
C ASN A 118 17.75 -13.76 7.94
N ARG A 119 16.49 -13.51 7.56
CA ARG A 119 15.91 -12.17 7.72
C ARG A 119 15.74 -11.88 9.19
N VAL A 120 16.30 -10.76 9.64
CA VAL A 120 15.89 -10.15 10.90
C VAL A 120 14.51 -9.56 10.64
N LYS A 121 13.47 -10.15 11.23
CA LYS A 121 12.14 -9.55 11.21
C LYS A 121 12.24 -8.21 11.95
N LYS A 122 12.38 -7.10 11.23
CA LYS A 122 12.04 -5.80 11.79
C LYS A 122 10.58 -5.95 12.24
N SER A 123 10.33 -5.81 13.54
CA SER A 123 8.96 -5.71 14.05
C SER A 123 8.34 -4.57 13.27
N ASN A 124 7.39 -4.88 12.38
CA ASN A 124 6.72 -3.84 11.63
C ASN A 124 6.05 -2.92 12.66
N PRO A 125 6.41 -1.63 12.73
CA PRO A 125 5.84 -0.71 13.72
C PRO A 125 4.37 -0.40 13.44
N ILE A 126 3.83 -0.90 12.33
CA ILE A 126 2.48 -0.62 11.82
C ILE A 126 1.76 -1.95 11.66
N HIS A 127 0.69 -2.14 12.43
CA HIS A 127 -0.21 -3.27 12.28
C HIS A 127 -1.33 -2.95 11.30
N ARG A 128 -1.89 -4.00 10.67
CA ARG A 128 -3.17 -3.87 9.98
C ARG A 128 -4.29 -3.86 11.02
N ALA A 129 -5.26 -2.96 10.83
CA ALA A 129 -6.53 -2.98 11.56
C ALA A 129 -7.37 -4.18 11.09
N THR A 130 -7.08 -5.37 11.58
CA THR A 130 -7.91 -6.56 11.36
C THR A 130 -9.07 -6.57 12.34
N ALA A 131 -10.16 -7.28 12.02
CA ALA A 131 -11.32 -7.39 12.91
C ALA A 131 -10.94 -7.84 14.33
N VAL A 132 -10.01 -8.78 14.47
CA VAL A 132 -9.50 -9.24 15.78
C VAL A 132 -8.80 -8.12 16.55
N ARG A 133 -7.94 -7.34 15.89
CA ARG A 133 -7.24 -6.22 16.52
C ARG A 133 -8.17 -5.06 16.84
N MET A 134 -9.13 -4.76 15.98
CA MET A 134 -10.17 -3.77 16.27
C MET A 134 -11.02 -4.17 17.47
N ALA A 135 -11.40 -5.45 17.60
CA ALA A 135 -12.13 -5.93 18.77
C ALA A 135 -11.29 -5.81 20.06
N GLN A 136 -9.98 -6.12 20.01
CA GLN A 136 -9.09 -5.91 21.14
C GLN A 136 -8.94 -4.42 21.48
N ALA A 137 -8.73 -3.57 20.47
CA ALA A 137 -8.64 -2.13 20.65
C ALA A 137 -9.91 -1.56 21.28
N SER A 138 -11.09 -1.95 20.81
CA SER A 138 -12.37 -1.53 21.40
C SER A 138 -12.51 -1.96 22.86
N ARG A 139 -12.03 -3.16 23.23
CA ARG A 139 -12.03 -3.60 24.64
C ARG A 139 -11.11 -2.73 25.51
N ASN A 140 -9.89 -2.48 25.04
CA ASN A 140 -8.92 -1.64 25.76
C ASN A 140 -9.44 -0.19 25.91
N ILE A 141 -10.05 0.35 24.85
CA ILE A 141 -10.70 1.67 24.87
C ILE A 141 -11.83 1.69 25.90
N ALA A 142 -12.73 0.69 25.89
CA ALA A 142 -13.83 0.62 26.83
C ALA A 142 -13.38 0.45 28.29
N GLU A 143 -12.27 -0.24 28.53
CA GLU A 143 -11.65 -0.34 29.86
C GLU A 143 -11.07 0.99 30.31
N THR A 144 -10.35 1.69 29.43
CA THR A 144 -9.77 3.01 29.70
C THR A 144 -10.87 4.06 29.98
N LEU A 145 -11.95 4.07 29.20
CA LEU A 145 -13.09 4.96 29.44
C LEU A 145 -13.76 4.68 30.79
N ARG A 146 -13.86 3.40 31.17
CA ARG A 146 -14.42 3.00 32.48
C ARG A 146 -13.52 3.41 33.64
N SER A 147 -12.20 3.23 33.53
CA SER A 147 -11.27 3.62 34.59
C SER A 147 -11.19 5.14 34.76
N GLU A 148 -11.28 5.89 33.67
CA GLU A 148 -11.27 7.36 33.68
C GLU A 148 -12.65 7.99 33.95
N ASN A 149 -13.71 7.17 34.07
CA ASN A 149 -15.11 7.60 34.20
C ASN A 149 -15.55 8.60 33.10
N ARG A 150 -15.18 8.32 31.85
CA ARG A 150 -15.44 9.18 30.69
C ARG A 150 -16.61 8.65 29.87
N GLU A 151 -17.42 9.58 29.36
CA GLU A 151 -18.48 9.24 28.42
C GLU A 151 -17.89 8.70 27.11
N ALA A 152 -18.44 7.59 26.62
CA ALA A 152 -18.02 7.01 25.36
C ALA A 152 -18.43 7.92 24.20
N PRO A 153 -17.55 8.15 23.22
CA PRO A 153 -17.92 8.87 22.01
C PRO A 153 -18.96 8.05 21.23
N GLY A 154 -19.60 8.69 20.25
CA GLY A 154 -20.61 8.00 19.45
C GLY A 154 -20.04 6.86 18.59
N PRO A 155 -20.92 6.05 17.98
CA PRO A 155 -20.53 4.82 17.29
C PRO A 155 -19.46 5.01 16.22
N ALA A 156 -19.59 6.05 15.37
CA ALA A 156 -18.66 6.26 14.26
C ALA A 156 -17.29 6.72 14.77
N SER A 157 -17.29 7.60 15.78
CA SER A 157 -16.07 8.08 16.43
C SER A 157 -15.34 6.95 17.16
N LEU A 158 -16.08 6.07 17.84
CA LEU A 158 -15.52 4.92 18.54
C LEU A 158 -14.90 3.90 17.57
N GLU A 159 -15.56 3.62 16.45
CA GLU A 159 -15.02 2.72 15.41
C GLU A 159 -13.73 3.27 14.79
N TYR A 160 -13.69 4.58 14.53
CA TYR A 160 -12.48 5.25 14.07
C TYR A 160 -11.35 5.15 15.10
N TRP A 161 -11.64 5.42 16.38
CA TRP A 161 -10.65 5.29 17.45
C TRP A 161 -10.12 3.86 17.56
N ALA A 162 -11.01 2.86 17.54
CA ALA A 162 -10.61 1.46 17.52
C ALA A 162 -9.72 1.11 16.32
N THR A 163 -10.02 1.66 15.14
CA THR A 163 -9.22 1.48 13.92
C THR A 163 -7.82 2.07 14.06
N VAL A 164 -7.70 3.28 14.61
CA VAL A 164 -6.40 3.94 14.84
C VAL A 164 -5.58 3.16 15.86
N GLN A 165 -6.19 2.78 16.98
CA GLN A 165 -5.53 2.02 18.03
C GLN A 165 -5.10 0.63 17.56
N ALA A 166 -5.92 -0.05 16.75
CA ALA A 166 -5.61 -1.38 16.20
C ALA A 166 -4.39 -1.40 15.25
N ARG A 167 -3.97 -0.24 14.74
CA ARG A 167 -2.76 -0.12 13.91
C ARG A 167 -1.49 0.12 14.73
N GLN A 168 -1.65 0.53 15.98
CA GLN A 168 -0.52 0.73 16.90
C GLN A 168 0.06 -0.60 17.35
N HIS A 169 1.30 -0.57 17.83
CA HIS A 169 1.94 -1.72 18.46
C HIS A 169 1.21 -2.10 19.75
N ASP A 170 1.37 -3.36 20.17
CA ASP A 170 0.55 -3.93 21.23
C ASP A 170 0.78 -3.24 22.62
N ASP A 171 1.94 -2.59 22.82
CA ASP A 171 2.26 -1.82 24.05
C ASP A 171 1.89 -0.33 23.98
N ALA A 172 1.24 0.12 22.89
CA ALA A 172 0.92 1.53 22.73
C ALA A 172 -0.16 1.99 23.72
N PRO A 173 -0.01 3.18 24.36
CA PRO A 173 -1.04 3.71 25.23
C PRO A 173 -2.33 3.99 24.46
N VAL A 174 -3.46 3.80 25.14
CA VAL A 174 -4.78 4.11 24.58
C VAL A 174 -5.02 5.60 24.69
N VAL A 175 -4.87 6.32 23.58
CA VAL A 175 -5.07 7.77 23.51
C VAL A 175 -6.17 8.09 22.52
N GLN A 176 -7.11 8.93 22.92
CA GLN A 176 -8.18 9.40 22.03
C GLN A 176 -7.59 10.27 20.91
N PRO A 177 -7.93 10.00 19.64
CA PRO A 177 -7.48 10.83 18.52
C PRO A 177 -8.01 12.26 18.65
N ASN A 178 -7.18 13.25 18.32
CA ASN A 178 -7.56 14.68 18.30
C ASN A 178 -7.39 15.29 16.88
N ASN A 179 -7.60 14.48 15.85
CA ASN A 179 -7.52 14.95 14.47
C ASN A 179 -8.89 15.42 13.96
N GLU A 180 -8.88 16.06 12.79
CA GLU A 180 -10.07 16.64 12.18
C GLU A 180 -11.13 15.58 11.85
N THR A 181 -10.72 14.41 11.36
CA THR A 181 -11.63 13.29 11.08
C THR A 181 -12.39 12.87 12.34
N PHE A 182 -11.71 12.73 13.47
CA PHE A 182 -12.35 12.37 14.73
C PHE A 182 -13.33 13.44 15.21
N ARG A 183 -13.02 14.73 15.02
CA ARG A 183 -13.94 15.84 15.35
C ARG A 183 -15.20 15.81 14.48
N GLN A 184 -15.03 15.60 13.17
CA GLN A 184 -16.14 15.48 12.23
C GLN A 184 -17.03 14.28 12.54
N LEU A 185 -16.45 13.14 12.88
CA LEU A 185 -17.21 11.97 13.30
C LEU A 185 -17.98 12.22 14.59
N ASN A 186 -17.41 12.93 15.56
CA ASN A 186 -18.16 13.29 16.77
C ASN A 186 -19.33 14.23 16.46
N TYR A 187 -19.15 15.17 15.52
CA TYR A 187 -20.23 16.03 15.06
C TYR A 187 -21.35 15.22 14.38
N ILE A 188 -20.98 14.27 13.52
CA ILE A 188 -21.94 13.36 12.87
C ILE A 188 -22.68 12.52 13.91
N ASP A 189 -21.98 11.95 14.87
CA ASP A 189 -22.59 11.17 15.95
C ASP A 189 -23.54 12.01 16.81
N ALA A 190 -23.19 13.28 17.09
CA ALA A 190 -24.08 14.21 17.80
C ALA A 190 -25.34 14.52 16.98
N ARG A 191 -25.19 14.80 15.68
CA ARG A 191 -26.32 15.02 14.76
C ARG A 191 -27.20 13.79 14.61
N ALA A 192 -26.61 12.60 14.55
CA ALA A 192 -27.33 11.34 14.46
C ALA A 192 -28.16 11.08 15.72
N ARG A 193 -27.62 11.35 16.92
CA ARG A 193 -28.38 11.27 18.17
C ARG A 193 -29.54 12.26 18.20
N GLN A 194 -29.29 13.52 17.85
CA GLN A 194 -30.36 14.53 17.77
C GLN A 194 -31.47 14.08 16.80
N HIS A 195 -31.08 13.58 15.63
CA HIS A 195 -32.02 13.07 14.63
C HIS A 195 -32.86 11.90 15.16
N GLN A 196 -32.25 10.94 15.85
CA GLN A 196 -32.97 9.83 16.47
C GLN A 196 -33.99 10.32 17.50
N HIS A 197 -33.65 11.32 18.31
CA HIS A 197 -34.58 11.93 19.26
C HIS A 197 -35.76 12.64 18.56
N GLU A 198 -35.49 13.41 17.50
CA GLU A 198 -36.52 14.10 16.72
C GLU A 198 -37.46 13.12 16.00
N VAL A 199 -36.91 12.06 15.40
CA VAL A 199 -37.71 11.02 14.75
C VAL A 199 -38.55 10.28 15.78
N ALA A 200 -37.99 9.89 16.93
CA ALA A 200 -38.75 9.23 17.99
C ALA A 200 -39.90 10.11 18.50
N ALA A 201 -39.64 11.40 18.74
CA ALA A 201 -40.67 12.36 19.15
C ALA A 201 -41.74 12.55 18.07
N ALA A 202 -41.36 12.69 16.80
CA ALA A 202 -42.28 12.84 15.69
C ALA A 202 -43.12 11.57 15.47
N THR A 203 -42.53 10.38 15.58
CA THR A 203 -43.26 9.10 15.51
C THR A 203 -44.26 8.98 16.65
N SER A 204 -43.89 9.32 17.89
CA SER A 204 -44.83 9.36 19.01
C SER A 204 -45.98 10.36 18.76
N ALA A 205 -45.69 11.54 18.21
CA ALA A 205 -46.70 12.54 17.87
C ALA A 205 -47.56 12.18 16.63
N ALA A 206 -47.04 11.35 15.71
CA ALA A 206 -47.77 10.83 14.56
C ALA A 206 -48.68 9.65 14.94
N ASN A 207 -48.28 8.89 15.95
CA ASN A 207 -49.09 7.82 16.55
C ASN A 207 -50.14 8.34 17.53
N ALA A 208 -50.18 9.65 17.81
CA ALA A 208 -51.29 10.25 18.52
C ALA A 208 -52.57 10.06 17.71
N GLU A 209 -53.51 9.28 18.25
CA GLU A 209 -54.74 8.87 17.58
C GLU A 209 -55.61 10.07 17.19
N THR A 210 -55.68 11.08 18.07
CA THR A 210 -56.46 12.30 17.86
C THR A 210 -55.58 13.56 17.78
N ARG A 211 -55.94 14.48 16.88
CA ARG A 211 -55.37 15.84 16.84
C ARG A 211 -56.45 16.90 16.84
N ARG A 212 -56.20 17.98 17.58
CA ARG A 212 -57.07 19.15 17.64
C ARG A 212 -56.91 20.01 16.40
N ILE A 213 -57.99 20.21 15.67
CA ILE A 213 -58.10 21.22 14.63
C ILE A 213 -59.08 22.30 15.06
N HIS A 214 -59.04 23.43 14.37
CA HIS A 214 -59.99 24.52 14.57
C HIS A 214 -60.81 24.70 13.31
N ILE A 215 -62.13 24.64 13.43
CA ILE A 215 -63.04 24.87 12.31
C ILE A 215 -63.90 26.11 12.55
N MET A 216 -64.21 26.85 11.49
CA MET A 216 -65.06 28.04 11.58
C MET A 216 -66.53 27.64 11.44
N ILE A 217 -67.35 27.89 12.46
CA ILE A 217 -68.80 27.69 12.42
C ILE A 217 -69.47 29.01 12.82
N ASN A 218 -70.30 29.56 11.93
CA ASN A 218 -71.04 30.82 12.16
C ASN A 218 -70.15 31.99 12.63
N GLY A 219 -68.91 32.08 12.13
CA GLY A 219 -67.95 33.12 12.49
C GLY A 219 -67.18 32.86 13.81
N VAL A 220 -67.40 31.73 14.47
CA VAL A 220 -66.71 31.35 15.71
C VAL A 220 -65.78 30.16 15.48
N LEU A 221 -64.55 30.26 15.96
CA LEU A 221 -63.52 29.23 15.81
C LEU A 221 -63.74 28.15 16.88
N VAL A 222 -64.15 26.96 16.46
CA VAL A 222 -64.45 25.83 17.34
C VAL A 222 -63.32 24.80 17.30
N PRO A 223 -62.70 24.47 18.44
CA PRO A 223 -61.72 23.38 18.51
C PRO A 223 -62.43 22.02 18.47
N ILE A 224 -61.97 21.10 17.62
CA ILE A 224 -62.47 19.73 17.50
C ILE A 224 -61.29 18.76 17.45
N ASP A 225 -61.38 17.67 18.21
CA ASP A 225 -60.40 16.59 18.18
C ASP A 225 -60.82 15.54 17.15
N LEU A 226 -59.97 15.28 16.16
CA LEU A 226 -60.24 14.33 15.07
C LEU A 226 -59.27 13.16 15.09
N ASN A 227 -59.78 11.96 14.78
CA ASN A 227 -58.93 10.81 14.54
C ASN A 227 -58.18 10.96 13.20
N ILE A 228 -56.86 11.06 13.25
CA ILE A 228 -56.06 11.34 12.05
C ILE A 228 -56.00 10.15 11.09
N GLN A 229 -56.13 8.92 11.59
CA GLN A 229 -56.13 7.72 10.74
C GLN A 229 -57.40 7.64 9.90
N GLU A 230 -58.56 7.96 10.49
CA GLU A 230 -59.84 8.01 9.78
C GLU A 230 -59.85 9.13 8.73
N VAL A 231 -59.38 10.32 9.09
CA VAL A 231 -59.28 11.45 8.14
C VAL A 231 -58.36 11.10 6.96
N ARG A 232 -57.21 10.46 7.23
CA ARG A 232 -56.30 10.00 6.16
C ARG A 232 -56.96 8.95 5.26
N ALA A 233 -57.66 7.97 5.85
CA ALA A 233 -58.36 6.94 5.09
C ALA A 233 -59.43 7.53 4.16
N VAL A 234 -60.22 8.50 4.64
CA VAL A 234 -61.23 9.19 3.83
C VAL A 234 -60.61 10.00 2.71
N LEU A 235 -59.45 10.65 2.97
CA LEU A 235 -58.75 11.47 1.98
C LEU A 235 -57.82 10.67 1.04
N GLY A 236 -57.71 9.34 1.22
CA GLY A 236 -56.78 8.50 0.45
C GLY A 236 -55.30 8.81 0.72
N LEU A 237 -54.98 9.38 1.88
CA LEU A 237 -53.61 9.74 2.27
C LEU A 237 -52.89 8.55 2.91
N PRO A 238 -51.55 8.45 2.77
CA PRO A 238 -50.78 7.39 3.40
C PRO A 238 -50.80 7.48 4.94
N GLY A 239 -50.64 6.33 5.60
CA GLY A 239 -50.62 6.22 7.07
C GLY A 239 -49.38 6.82 7.75
N TYR A 240 -48.42 7.35 6.99
CA TYR A 240 -47.23 8.03 7.48
C TYR A 240 -47.26 9.52 7.15
N ASP A 241 -46.50 10.34 7.90
CA ASP A 241 -46.42 11.78 7.63
C ASP A 241 -45.67 12.04 6.31
N LEU A 242 -46.22 12.90 5.46
CA LEU A 242 -45.60 13.33 4.20
C LEU A 242 -44.42 14.29 4.45
N ARG A 243 -44.30 14.84 5.66
CA ARG A 243 -43.21 15.74 6.06
C ARG A 243 -42.42 15.10 7.20
N PRO A 244 -41.31 14.42 6.87
CA PRO A 244 -40.38 13.99 7.91
C PRO A 244 -39.85 15.23 8.65
N PRO A 245 -39.55 15.12 9.97
CA PRO A 245 -39.13 16.26 10.80
C PRO A 245 -37.87 16.98 10.28
N PHE A 246 -37.10 16.36 9.39
CA PHE A 246 -35.79 16.82 8.94
C PHE A 246 -35.76 17.46 7.55
N ARG A 247 -36.90 17.59 6.86
CA ARG A 247 -36.97 18.35 5.59
C ARG A 247 -37.61 19.71 5.85
N GLU A 248 -36.77 20.70 6.19
CA GLU A 248 -37.22 22.10 6.14
C GLU A 248 -37.67 22.43 4.71
N ARG A 249 -38.76 23.21 4.61
CA ARG A 249 -39.21 23.73 3.32
C ARG A 249 -38.15 24.71 2.83
N ALA A 250 -37.27 24.26 1.95
CA ALA A 250 -36.46 25.14 1.13
C ALA A 250 -37.38 25.87 0.15
N VAL A 251 -38.09 26.90 0.63
CA VAL A 251 -38.61 27.93 -0.26
C VAL A 251 -37.38 28.70 -0.72
N ARG A 252 -36.70 28.18 -1.75
CA ARG A 252 -35.79 29.01 -2.50
C ARG A 252 -36.66 30.12 -3.09
N THR A 253 -36.46 31.36 -2.63
CA THR A 253 -36.82 32.52 -3.44
C THR A 253 -36.01 32.38 -4.71
N VAL A 254 -36.62 31.82 -5.75
CA VAL A 254 -35.99 31.75 -7.07
C VAL A 254 -35.88 33.21 -7.51
N ALA A 255 -34.67 33.77 -7.45
CA ALA A 255 -34.39 34.99 -8.20
C ALA A 255 -34.71 34.69 -9.67
N VAL A 256 -35.33 35.65 -10.36
CA VAL A 256 -35.63 35.53 -11.79
C VAL A 256 -34.35 35.07 -12.51
N PRO A 257 -34.38 33.99 -13.31
CA PRO A 257 -33.19 33.54 -14.01
C PRO A 257 -32.74 34.65 -14.96
N GLU A 258 -31.52 35.13 -14.80
CA GLU A 258 -30.85 35.93 -15.83
C GLU A 258 -30.17 34.96 -16.80
N ASP A 259 -30.40 35.14 -18.10
CA ASP A 259 -29.75 34.35 -19.14
C ASP A 259 -28.23 34.52 -19.02
N ALA A 260 -27.50 33.40 -18.88
CA ALA A 260 -26.05 33.41 -18.85
C ALA A 260 -25.53 33.77 -20.24
N VAL A 261 -24.62 34.74 -20.31
CA VAL A 261 -23.98 35.14 -21.57
C VAL A 261 -23.10 33.99 -22.05
N ASP A 262 -23.32 33.55 -23.28
CA ASP A 262 -22.57 32.49 -23.96
C ASP A 262 -21.16 33.01 -24.29
N LEU A 263 -20.16 32.56 -23.49
CA LEU A 263 -18.78 33.05 -23.54
C LEU A 263 -17.80 32.01 -24.09
N ASP A 264 -18.23 30.77 -24.35
CA ASP A 264 -17.36 29.71 -24.88
C ASP A 264 -17.44 29.56 -26.40
N HIS A 265 -18.36 30.27 -27.06
CA HIS A 265 -18.46 30.39 -28.51
C HIS A 265 -17.82 31.67 -29.10
N ALA A 266 -16.84 32.25 -28.41
CA ALA A 266 -16.00 33.30 -29.00
C ALA A 266 -15.07 32.65 -30.03
N ASP A 267 -15.40 32.82 -31.32
CA ASP A 267 -14.59 32.42 -32.45
C ASP A 267 -13.14 32.89 -32.24
N VAL A 268 -12.24 31.93 -32.01
CA VAL A 268 -10.81 32.18 -31.99
C VAL A 268 -10.42 32.40 -33.45
N GLU A 269 -10.25 33.66 -33.84
CA GLU A 269 -9.61 34.00 -35.11
C GLU A 269 -8.23 33.32 -35.15
N ASP A 270 -8.11 32.39 -36.09
CA ASP A 270 -6.92 31.58 -36.39
C ASP A 270 -5.80 32.52 -36.88
N ASP A 271 -5.00 33.05 -35.95
CA ASP A 271 -3.72 33.72 -36.21
C ASP A 271 -2.75 32.70 -36.85
N ARG A 272 -2.90 32.50 -38.16
CA ARG A 272 -1.87 31.87 -38.99
C ARG A 272 -0.69 32.82 -39.08
N ALA A 273 0.36 32.45 -38.37
CA ALA A 273 1.70 32.97 -38.57
C ALA A 273 2.18 32.63 -39.99
N ASP A 274 2.00 33.59 -40.91
CA ASP A 274 2.80 33.72 -42.12
C ASP A 274 4.14 34.36 -41.72
N ASP A 275 5.15 33.53 -41.49
CA ASP A 275 6.54 34.01 -41.41
C ASP A 275 7.51 32.85 -41.70
N PHE A 276 7.61 32.45 -42.97
CA PHE A 276 8.73 31.65 -43.51
C PHE A 276 8.71 31.70 -45.05
N ASP A 277 9.15 32.81 -45.62
CA ASP A 277 9.71 32.83 -46.99
C ASP A 277 11.22 33.06 -46.86
N GLU A 278 11.97 31.96 -46.88
CA GLU A 278 13.42 31.96 -47.11
C GLU A 278 13.66 31.86 -48.62
N ASP A 279 14.31 32.88 -49.16
CA ASP A 279 14.82 32.98 -50.53
C ASP A 279 15.62 31.72 -50.93
N ILE A 280 15.16 31.01 -51.95
CA ILE A 280 16.03 30.12 -52.74
C ILE A 280 15.80 30.42 -54.22
N GLU A 281 16.88 30.96 -54.80
CA GLU A 281 17.04 31.39 -56.18
C GLU A 281 16.73 30.26 -57.18
N GLU A 282 15.93 30.59 -58.19
CA GLU A 282 15.70 29.81 -59.39
C GLU A 282 16.64 30.34 -60.49
N ASP A 283 17.60 29.52 -60.92
CA ASP A 283 18.33 29.75 -62.17
C ASP A 283 18.76 28.40 -62.79
N GLY A 284 18.41 28.20 -64.06
CA GLY A 284 19.18 27.33 -64.96
C GLY A 284 18.59 25.97 -65.38
N VAL A 285 17.58 26.04 -66.25
CA VAL A 285 17.41 25.36 -67.57
C VAL A 285 18.47 24.32 -68.04
N ASP A 286 17.96 23.35 -68.83
CA ASP A 286 18.58 22.30 -69.69
C ASP A 286 18.65 20.89 -69.05
N ASP A 287 17.72 19.98 -69.33
CA ASP A 287 17.49 19.20 -70.57
C ASP A 287 18.69 18.37 -71.07
N ASP A 288 18.35 17.09 -71.29
CA ASP A 288 18.93 16.11 -72.19
C ASP A 288 19.97 15.08 -71.69
N GLY A 289 19.55 13.81 -71.86
CA GLY A 289 20.38 12.73 -72.39
C GLY A 289 21.38 12.02 -71.46
N ARG A 290 21.00 10.83 -70.96
CA ARG A 290 21.52 9.54 -71.49
C ARG A 290 21.12 8.31 -70.67
N GLN A 291 20.44 7.43 -71.40
CA GLN A 291 20.47 5.97 -71.34
C GLN A 291 21.72 5.30 -70.73
N ALA A 292 21.42 4.16 -70.07
CA ALA A 292 21.96 2.81 -70.32
C ALA A 292 22.95 2.17 -69.30
N VAL A 293 22.54 0.96 -68.87
CA VAL A 293 23.35 -0.30 -68.80
C VAL A 293 24.30 -0.36 -67.58
N VAL A 294 24.28 -1.36 -66.66
CA VAL A 294 24.07 -2.82 -66.67
C VAL A 294 23.33 -3.22 -65.39
#